data_AF-A0A8S3UL11-F1
#
_entry.id   AF-A0A8S3UL11-F1
#
_cell.length_a   1.000
_cell.length_b   1.000
_cell.length_c   1.000
_cell.angle_alpha   90.00
_cell.angle_beta   90.00
_cell.angle_gamma   90.00
#
_symmetry.space_group_name_H-M   'P 1'
#
loop_
_entity.id
_entity.type
_entity.pdbx_description
1 polymer ?
#
loop_
_entity_poly.entity_id
_entity_poly.type
_entity_poly.pdbx_seq_one_letter_code
_entity_poly.pdbx_strand_id
1 'polypeptide(L)'
;MDNQIKLVTKFLKLKREAKLKGISDDEVYKVFKEEKDLNQNEQKPKVDERSKKRNLRLIFLGGILPIIFGVLFMFYNQKEDFVHSITEARCAIDNSGMFIEVARPLTNCEMCRNLYQVPNEYEISVEDFSKKYAYTAVPVLIKDATKNWTAMNTFSYDFLKELYVNTTDAFEVTEEECQFFPYKTDFESLEDAFNMTDDRAHFKEGEETWYFGWSNCHPDISTILRKHYNRPYFLPNDSESSSLDWIFMGGSGLGAFIHLDYVQRPSWQAQISGKKTWTLVPTPECEDICHSMNVTVHKGDIFVVDTNQWYHSTFIHPGEVSITIGSEYD
;
A
#
# COMPACT_ATOMS: atom_id res chain seq x y z
N MET A 1 36.29 -2.91 -20.35
CA MET A 1 37.15 -3.45 -19.28
C MET A 1 38.30 -4.31 -19.81
N ASP A 2 38.06 -5.15 -20.83
CA ASP A 2 39.04 -6.12 -21.35
C ASP A 2 40.29 -5.51 -22.06
N ASN A 3 40.14 -4.35 -22.73
CA ASN A 3 41.27 -3.69 -23.41
C ASN A 3 42.26 -2.97 -22.48
N GLN A 4 41.79 -2.45 -21.33
CA GLN A 4 42.67 -1.82 -20.34
C GLN A 4 43.52 -2.88 -19.62
N ILE A 5 42.94 -4.05 -19.33
CA ILE A 5 43.66 -5.18 -18.73
C ILE A 5 44.76 -5.67 -19.68
N LYS A 6 44.47 -5.85 -20.97
CA LYS A 6 45.49 -6.23 -21.98
C LYS A 6 46.66 -5.23 -22.06
N LEU A 7 46.39 -3.93 -21.98
CA LEU A 7 47.41 -2.89 -22.03
C LEU A 7 48.32 -2.95 -20.80
N VAL A 8 47.73 -3.02 -19.60
CA VAL A 8 48.48 -3.10 -18.33
C VAL A 8 49.37 -4.35 -18.29
N THR A 9 48.86 -5.51 -18.73
CA THR A 9 49.66 -6.74 -18.79
C THR A 9 50.86 -6.61 -19.74
N LYS A 10 50.70 -5.95 -20.89
CA LYS A 10 51.79 -5.72 -21.85
C LYS A 10 52.86 -4.79 -21.28
N PHE A 11 52.46 -3.74 -20.56
CA PHE A 11 53.39 -2.84 -19.87
C PHE A 11 54.18 -3.54 -18.76
N LEU A 12 53.52 -4.38 -17.96
CA LEU A 12 54.21 -5.15 -16.92
C LEU A 12 55.24 -6.13 -17.50
N LYS A 13 54.96 -6.74 -18.65
CA LYS A 13 55.91 -7.61 -19.36
C LYS A 13 57.14 -6.83 -19.84
N LEU A 14 56.94 -5.69 -20.51
CA LEU A 14 58.04 -4.83 -20.99
C LEU A 14 58.90 -4.30 -19.83
N LYS A 15 58.29 -3.92 -18.71
CA LYS A 15 59.02 -3.47 -17.50
C LYS A 15 59.92 -4.57 -16.95
N ARG A 16 59.45 -5.83 -16.90
CA ARG A 16 60.27 -6.97 -16.45
C ARG A 16 61.44 -7.25 -17.39
N GLU A 17 61.22 -7.21 -18.71
CA GLU A 17 62.28 -7.41 -19.70
C GLU A 17 63.34 -6.30 -19.65
N ALA A 18 62.93 -5.04 -19.43
CA ALA A 18 63.83 -3.91 -19.25
C ALA A 18 64.72 -4.09 -18.00
N LYS A 19 64.15 -4.54 -16.88
CA LYS A 19 64.92 -4.85 -15.66
C LYS A 19 65.94 -5.96 -15.87
N LEU A 20 65.58 -7.02 -16.60
CA LEU A 20 66.51 -8.12 -16.91
C LEU A 20 67.69 -7.66 -17.78
N LYS A 21 67.52 -6.59 -18.56
CA LYS A 21 68.58 -5.96 -19.36
C LYS A 21 69.38 -4.90 -18.57
N GLY A 22 69.14 -4.76 -17.27
CA GLY A 22 69.90 -3.87 -16.38
C GLY A 22 69.36 -2.44 -16.26
N ILE A 23 68.16 -2.13 -16.76
CA ILE A 23 67.56 -0.79 -16.65
C ILE A 23 66.93 -0.62 -15.26
N SER A 24 67.25 0.47 -14.57
CA SER A 24 66.74 0.79 -13.23
C SER A 24 65.28 1.30 -13.26
N ASP A 25 64.57 1.22 -12.12
CA ASP A 25 63.19 1.73 -12.03
C ASP A 25 63.10 3.25 -12.30
N ASP A 26 64.11 4.01 -11.91
CA ASP A 26 64.17 5.47 -12.12
C ASP A 26 64.35 5.85 -13.60
N GLU A 27 65.11 5.06 -14.36
CA GLU A 27 65.27 5.27 -15.81
C GLU A 27 63.99 4.94 -16.56
N VAL A 28 63.30 3.86 -16.20
CA VAL A 28 61.98 3.55 -16.77
C VAL A 28 61.00 4.68 -16.47
N TYR A 29 61.00 5.20 -15.24
CA TYR A 29 60.12 6.31 -14.85
C TYR A 29 60.41 7.60 -15.62
N LYS A 30 61.68 7.94 -15.88
CA LYS A 30 62.07 9.11 -16.68
C LYS A 30 61.56 9.05 -18.11
N VAL A 31 61.69 7.91 -18.79
CA VAL A 31 61.22 7.75 -20.18
C VAL A 31 59.71 8.00 -20.30
N PHE A 32 58.91 7.50 -19.35
CA PHE A 32 57.46 7.75 -19.33
C PHE A 32 57.09 9.19 -18.97
N LYS A 33 57.98 9.92 -18.29
CA LYS A 33 57.74 11.31 -17.89
C LYS A 33 58.17 12.31 -18.97
N GLU A 34 59.25 12.03 -19.69
CA GLU A 34 59.79 12.90 -20.77
C GLU A 34 58.85 13.00 -21.99
N GLU A 35 58.04 11.98 -22.27
CA GLU A 35 57.01 12.04 -23.34
C GLU A 35 55.88 13.04 -23.00
N LYS A 36 55.70 13.39 -21.72
CA LYS A 36 54.74 14.40 -21.26
C LYS A 36 55.24 15.83 -21.43
N ASP A 37 56.57 16.02 -21.48
CA ASP A 37 57.21 17.32 -21.64
C ASP A 37 57.58 17.63 -23.10
N LEU A 38 57.72 16.62 -23.97
CA LEU A 38 57.87 16.80 -25.42
C LEU A 38 56.57 17.25 -26.12
N ASN A 39 55.40 16.93 -25.55
CA ASN A 39 54.09 17.40 -26.05
C ASN A 39 53.69 18.81 -25.56
N GLN A 40 54.53 19.49 -24.77
CA GLN A 40 54.26 20.86 -24.28
C GLN A 40 55.01 21.96 -25.05
N ASN A 41 55.88 21.61 -26.01
CA ASN A 41 56.71 22.57 -26.76
C ASN A 41 56.46 22.59 -28.28
N GLU A 42 55.24 22.28 -28.72
CA GLU A 42 54.76 22.77 -30.03
C GLU A 42 53.95 24.05 -29.85
N GLN A 43 54.38 25.09 -30.56
CA GLN A 43 53.83 26.45 -30.54
C GLN A 43 52.32 26.45 -30.79
N LYS A 44 51.52 26.77 -29.77
CA LYS A 44 50.10 27.09 -29.96
C LYS A 44 49.99 28.39 -30.77
N PRO A 45 49.18 28.43 -31.85
CA PRO A 45 48.95 29.65 -32.60
C PRO A 45 48.31 30.72 -31.70
N LYS A 46 48.66 32.00 -31.91
CA LYS A 46 48.01 33.14 -31.23
C LYS A 46 46.50 33.08 -31.46
N VAL A 47 45.75 32.61 -30.47
CA VAL A 47 44.29 32.61 -30.50
C VAL A 47 43.83 34.06 -30.30
N ASP A 48 43.20 34.62 -31.34
CA ASP A 48 42.61 35.96 -31.35
C ASP A 48 41.66 36.16 -30.15
N GLU A 49 41.94 37.18 -29.32
CA GLU A 49 41.15 37.53 -28.14
C GLU A 49 39.68 37.81 -28.49
N ARG A 50 39.39 38.27 -29.71
CA ARG A 50 38.02 38.43 -30.22
C ARG A 50 37.32 37.10 -30.43
N SER A 51 38.02 36.07 -30.92
CA SER A 51 37.47 34.72 -31.07
C SER A 51 37.18 34.07 -29.72
N LYS A 52 38.06 34.26 -28.73
CA LYS A 52 37.84 33.83 -27.34
C LYS A 52 36.62 34.51 -26.71
N LYS A 53 36.47 35.83 -26.88
CA LYS A 53 35.28 36.57 -26.41
C LYS A 53 34.01 36.16 -27.16
N ARG A 54 34.09 35.85 -28.46
CA ARG A 54 32.94 35.40 -29.26
C ARG A 54 32.50 33.99 -28.87
N ASN A 55 33.42 33.06 -28.66
CA ASN A 55 33.12 31.71 -28.17
C ASN A 55 32.60 31.75 -26.72
N LEU A 56 33.14 32.60 -25.85
CA LEU A 56 32.63 32.76 -24.50
C LEU A 56 31.22 33.37 -24.49
N ARG A 57 30.95 34.35 -25.38
CA ARG A 57 29.59 34.89 -25.58
C ARG A 57 28.64 33.85 -26.15
N LEU A 58 29.07 33.00 -27.08
CA LEU A 58 28.24 31.92 -27.64
C LEU A 58 27.95 30.83 -26.59
N ILE A 59 28.91 30.50 -25.72
CA ILE A 59 28.69 29.58 -24.59
C ILE A 59 27.75 30.19 -23.56
N PHE A 60 27.90 31.49 -23.26
CA PHE A 60 27.00 32.17 -22.33
C PHE A 60 25.59 32.31 -22.89
N LEU A 61 25.43 32.80 -24.13
CA LEU A 61 24.14 33.07 -24.76
C LEU A 61 23.43 31.80 -25.24
N GLY A 62 24.18 30.80 -25.72
CA GLY A 62 23.63 29.55 -26.27
C GLY A 62 23.60 28.38 -25.29
N GLY A 63 24.38 28.43 -24.21
CA GLY A 63 24.44 27.37 -23.19
C GLY A 63 23.89 27.82 -21.84
N ILE A 64 24.57 28.78 -21.19
CA ILE A 64 24.26 29.14 -19.80
C ILE A 64 22.92 29.88 -19.67
N LEU A 65 22.69 30.88 -20.52
CA LEU A 65 21.47 31.70 -20.48
C LEU A 65 20.19 30.88 -20.67
N PRO A 66 20.07 29.97 -21.67
CA PRO A 66 18.88 29.12 -21.81
C PRO A 66 18.75 28.09 -20.69
N ILE A 67 19.84 27.61 -20.07
CA ILE A 67 19.76 26.77 -18.86
C ILE A 67 19.19 27.58 -17.69
N ILE A 68 19.68 28.80 -17.46
CA ILE A 68 19.15 29.68 -16.42
C ILE A 68 17.68 30.02 -16.70
N PHE A 69 17.33 30.33 -17.95
CA PHE A 69 15.95 30.60 -18.33
C PHE A 69 15.05 29.37 -18.18
N GLY A 70 15.54 28.18 -18.53
CA GLY A 70 14.84 26.91 -18.34
C GLY A 70 14.64 26.57 -16.86
N VAL A 71 15.64 26.83 -16.02
CA VAL A 71 15.53 26.68 -14.56
C VAL A 71 14.56 27.68 -13.98
N LEU A 72 14.65 28.96 -14.36
CA LEU A 72 13.70 29.99 -13.92
C LEU A 72 12.28 29.73 -14.43
N PHE A 73 12.12 29.20 -15.64
CA PHE A 73 10.83 28.79 -16.20
C PHE A 73 10.27 27.56 -15.46
N MET A 74 11.10 26.57 -15.10
CA MET A 74 10.70 25.48 -14.22
C MET A 74 10.25 26.00 -12.85
N PHE A 75 10.98 26.92 -12.23
CA PHE A 75 10.58 27.53 -10.95
C PHE A 75 9.33 28.42 -11.07
N TYR A 76 9.13 29.08 -12.22
CA TYR A 76 7.96 29.91 -12.47
C TYR A 76 6.71 29.06 -12.70
N ASN A 77 6.80 27.96 -13.46
CA ASN A 77 5.68 27.03 -13.65
C ASN A 77 5.42 26.20 -12.39
N GLN A 78 6.46 25.79 -11.65
CA GLN A 78 6.30 25.19 -10.33
C GLN A 78 5.74 26.16 -9.29
N LYS A 79 5.71 27.46 -9.56
CA LYS A 79 5.14 28.41 -8.59
C LYS A 79 3.65 28.19 -8.45
N GLU A 80 2.93 27.82 -9.51
CA GLU A 80 1.51 27.45 -9.37
C GLU A 80 1.38 26.11 -8.66
N ASP A 81 2.12 25.07 -9.05
CA ASP A 81 2.04 23.75 -8.38
C ASP A 81 2.47 23.79 -6.90
N PHE A 82 3.50 24.57 -6.56
CA PHE A 82 4.01 24.71 -5.19
C PHE A 82 3.13 25.61 -4.35
N VAL A 83 2.63 26.72 -4.91
CA VAL A 83 1.66 27.57 -4.20
C VAL A 83 0.37 26.78 -3.99
N HIS A 84 -0.16 26.10 -5.01
CA HIS A 84 -1.33 25.23 -4.91
C HIS A 84 -1.11 24.10 -3.90
N SER A 85 0.04 23.43 -3.94
CA SER A 85 0.41 22.40 -2.97
C SER A 85 0.51 22.95 -1.55
N ILE A 86 0.93 24.20 -1.32
CA ILE A 86 1.01 24.77 0.04
C ILE A 86 -0.31 25.43 0.48
N THR A 87 -1.08 25.99 -0.45
CA THR A 87 -2.34 26.68 -0.14
C THR A 87 -3.50 25.70 0.02
N GLU A 88 -3.46 24.55 -0.67
CA GLU A 88 -4.49 23.53 -0.56
C GLU A 88 -4.10 22.36 0.35
N ALA A 89 -2.80 22.09 0.56
CA ALA A 89 -2.44 21.06 1.52
C ALA A 89 -2.85 21.50 2.92
N ARG A 90 -3.70 20.68 3.55
CA ARG A 90 -4.09 20.84 4.95
C ARG A 90 -2.90 20.68 5.90
N CYS A 91 -1.81 20.06 5.45
CA CYS A 91 -0.61 19.74 6.24
C CYS A 91 0.68 20.20 5.55
N ALA A 92 1.64 20.73 6.34
CA ALA A 92 2.95 21.16 5.83
C ALA A 92 3.89 20.00 5.45
N ILE A 93 3.62 18.81 5.99
CA ILE A 93 4.31 17.56 5.66
C ILE A 93 3.21 16.56 5.32
N ASP A 94 3.35 15.90 4.18
CA ASP A 94 2.46 14.81 3.80
C ASP A 94 2.60 13.65 4.79
N ASN A 95 1.47 13.12 5.26
CA ASN A 95 1.43 12.03 6.22
C ASN A 95 1.67 10.70 5.49
N SER A 96 2.86 10.57 4.90
CA SER A 96 3.25 9.36 4.16
C SER A 96 3.17 8.14 5.06
N GLY A 97 2.87 6.96 4.49
CA GLY A 97 2.75 5.72 5.26
C GLY A 97 3.97 5.44 6.17
N MET A 98 5.17 5.83 5.75
CA MET A 98 6.38 5.71 6.58
C MET A 98 6.29 6.53 7.88
N PHE A 99 5.75 7.76 7.84
CA PHE A 99 5.59 8.57 9.05
C PHE A 99 4.52 7.99 9.97
N ILE A 100 3.44 7.47 9.40
CA ILE A 100 2.39 6.81 10.18
C ILE A 100 2.97 5.59 10.90
N GLU A 101 3.73 4.74 10.20
CA GLU A 101 4.36 3.56 10.80
C GLU A 101 5.38 3.89 11.89
N VAL A 102 6.18 4.94 11.70
CA VAL A 102 7.19 5.37 12.69
C VAL A 102 6.54 6.03 13.92
N ALA A 103 5.45 6.77 13.72
CA ALA A 103 4.75 7.49 14.78
C ALA A 103 3.67 6.66 15.49
N ARG A 104 3.36 5.46 15.00
CA ARG A 104 2.30 4.64 15.60
C ARG A 104 2.66 4.23 17.03
N PRO A 105 1.69 4.13 17.94
CA PRO A 105 1.93 3.61 19.28
C PRO A 105 2.50 2.20 19.24
N LEU A 106 3.38 1.87 20.19
CA LEU A 106 3.90 0.52 20.34
C LEU A 106 2.78 -0.43 20.75
N THR A 107 2.70 -1.57 20.05
CA THR A 107 1.74 -2.62 20.34
C THR A 107 2.11 -3.35 21.63
N ASN A 108 1.09 -3.68 22.44
CA ASN A 108 1.30 -4.51 23.62
C ASN A 108 1.30 -6.00 23.23
N CYS A 109 2.47 -6.61 23.19
CA CYS A 109 2.66 -8.00 22.74
C CYS A 109 1.96 -9.06 23.61
N GLU A 110 1.35 -8.71 24.74
CA GLU A 110 0.52 -9.65 25.51
C GLU A 110 -0.68 -10.18 24.68
N MET A 111 -1.14 -9.43 23.68
CA MET A 111 -2.24 -9.81 22.77
C MET A 111 -2.00 -11.12 21.99
N CYS A 112 -0.75 -11.58 21.92
CA CYS A 112 -0.37 -12.79 21.20
C CYS A 112 0.39 -13.79 22.07
N ARG A 113 0.62 -13.49 23.36
CA ARG A 113 1.47 -14.33 24.21
C ARG A 113 0.85 -15.71 24.34
N ASN A 114 1.57 -16.74 23.90
CA ASN A 114 1.09 -18.13 23.82
C ASN A 114 -0.11 -18.34 22.87
N LEU A 115 -0.32 -17.44 21.90
CA LEU A 115 -1.34 -17.55 20.87
C LEU A 115 -0.72 -18.14 19.59
N TYR A 116 -1.02 -19.40 19.31
CA TYR A 116 -0.48 -20.11 18.14
C TYR A 116 -1.48 -20.24 16.99
N GLN A 117 -2.76 -20.02 17.28
CA GLN A 117 -3.86 -20.03 16.30
C GLN A 117 -5.01 -19.16 16.82
N VAL A 118 -5.82 -18.63 15.92
CA VAL A 118 -7.04 -17.90 16.29
C VAL A 118 -8.04 -18.88 16.93
N PRO A 119 -8.50 -18.62 18.17
CA PRO A 119 -9.47 -19.47 18.85
C PRO A 119 -10.82 -19.42 18.15
N ASN A 120 -11.52 -20.56 18.15
CA ASN A 120 -12.92 -20.63 17.77
C ASN A 120 -13.76 -20.61 19.05
N GLU A 121 -14.77 -19.74 19.09
CA GLU A 121 -15.73 -19.68 20.18
C GLU A 121 -17.15 -19.88 19.64
N TYR A 122 -18.00 -20.42 20.50
CA TYR A 122 -19.41 -20.73 20.23
C TYR A 122 -20.23 -20.31 21.44
N GLU A 123 -21.37 -19.65 21.23
CA GLU A 123 -22.31 -19.30 22.29
C GLU A 123 -21.63 -18.53 23.46
N ILE A 124 -20.58 -17.77 23.17
CA ILE A 124 -19.79 -17.04 24.17
C ILE A 124 -20.62 -15.98 24.88
N SER A 125 -20.54 -15.91 26.21
CA SER A 125 -21.23 -14.88 26.97
C SER A 125 -20.61 -13.49 26.71
N VAL A 126 -21.40 -12.43 26.85
CA VAL A 126 -20.89 -11.05 26.78
C VAL A 126 -19.77 -10.83 27.81
N GLU A 127 -19.90 -11.37 29.02
CA GLU A 127 -18.89 -11.25 30.08
C GLU A 127 -17.56 -11.90 29.69
N ASP A 128 -17.61 -13.14 29.17
CA ASP A 128 -16.42 -13.85 28.72
C ASP A 128 -15.77 -13.18 27.51
N PHE A 129 -16.58 -12.69 26.56
CA PHE A 129 -16.08 -11.94 25.41
C PHE A 129 -15.38 -10.65 25.84
N SER A 130 -16.01 -9.85 26.71
CA SER A 130 -15.43 -8.62 27.25
C SER A 130 -14.10 -8.86 27.95
N LYS A 131 -14.01 -9.94 28.74
CA LYS A 131 -12.82 -10.28 29.51
C LYS A 131 -11.68 -10.80 28.64
N LYS A 132 -11.98 -11.58 27.60
CA LYS A 132 -10.97 -12.28 26.81
C LYS A 132 -10.56 -11.55 25.53
N TYR A 133 -11.49 -10.85 24.88
CA TYR A 133 -11.33 -10.45 23.47
C TYR A 133 -11.63 -8.97 23.19
N ALA A 134 -12.69 -8.40 23.78
CA ALA A 134 -13.22 -7.09 23.35
C ALA A 134 -12.18 -5.96 23.28
N TYR A 135 -11.26 -5.91 24.24
CA TYR A 135 -10.27 -4.83 24.38
C TYR A 135 -8.86 -5.34 24.65
N THR A 136 -8.59 -6.59 24.25
CA THR A 136 -7.29 -7.27 24.48
C THR A 136 -6.44 -7.37 23.22
N ALA A 137 -7.02 -7.02 22.06
CA ALA A 137 -6.47 -7.26 20.72
C ALA A 137 -6.20 -8.75 20.39
N VAL A 138 -6.64 -9.68 21.24
CA VAL A 138 -6.61 -11.11 20.94
C VAL A 138 -7.70 -11.41 19.89
N PRO A 139 -7.35 -11.89 18.69
CA PRO A 139 -8.33 -12.19 17.66
C PRO A 139 -9.15 -13.43 18.02
N VAL A 140 -10.41 -13.48 17.59
CA VAL A 140 -11.29 -14.64 17.82
C VAL A 140 -12.28 -14.84 16.68
N LEU A 141 -12.58 -16.10 16.37
CA LEU A 141 -13.58 -16.48 15.38
C LEU A 141 -14.84 -17.00 16.08
N ILE A 142 -15.93 -16.25 15.99
CA ILE A 142 -17.23 -16.62 16.56
C ILE A 142 -18.05 -17.33 15.49
N LYS A 143 -18.40 -18.60 15.76
CA LYS A 143 -18.95 -19.51 14.74
C LYS A 143 -20.47 -19.49 14.61
N ASP A 144 -21.16 -18.82 15.53
CA ASP A 144 -22.61 -18.95 15.66
C ASP A 144 -23.38 -17.63 15.82
N ALA A 145 -22.71 -16.50 15.61
CA ALA A 145 -23.28 -15.18 15.85
C ALA A 145 -24.28 -14.69 14.79
N THR A 146 -24.32 -15.30 13.61
CA THR A 146 -25.23 -14.90 12.52
C THR A 146 -26.44 -15.83 12.35
N LYS A 147 -26.71 -16.75 13.29
CA LYS A 147 -27.79 -17.76 13.18
C LYS A 147 -29.16 -17.17 12.79
N ASN A 148 -29.47 -15.94 13.24
CA ASN A 148 -30.75 -15.26 13.03
C ASN A 148 -30.71 -14.18 11.94
N TRP A 149 -29.61 -14.06 11.19
CA TRP A 149 -29.48 -13.02 10.16
C TRP A 149 -30.05 -13.54 8.83
N THR A 150 -30.85 -12.70 8.17
CA THR A 150 -31.36 -13.02 6.82
C THR A 150 -30.40 -12.62 5.73
N ALA A 151 -29.39 -11.79 6.04
CA ALA A 151 -28.38 -11.33 5.09
C ALA A 151 -27.68 -12.47 4.32
N MET A 152 -27.55 -13.68 4.87
CA MET A 152 -26.87 -14.82 4.22
C MET A 152 -27.61 -15.32 2.98
N ASN A 153 -28.90 -15.00 2.90
CA ASN A 153 -29.80 -15.38 1.81
C ASN A 153 -30.24 -14.18 0.97
N THR A 154 -30.02 -12.95 1.45
CA THR A 154 -30.45 -11.72 0.78
C THR A 154 -29.30 -11.00 0.09
N PHE A 155 -28.15 -10.87 0.74
CA PHE A 155 -27.07 -10.04 0.21
C PHE A 155 -26.38 -10.76 -0.93
N SER A 156 -26.46 -10.16 -2.11
CA SER A 156 -25.80 -10.54 -3.35
C SER A 156 -25.24 -9.28 -4.02
N TYR A 157 -24.44 -9.46 -5.07
CA TYR A 157 -24.04 -8.34 -5.93
C TYR A 157 -25.26 -7.57 -6.43
N ASP A 158 -26.25 -8.27 -6.98
CA ASP A 158 -27.45 -7.64 -7.54
C ASP A 158 -28.23 -6.86 -6.48
N PHE A 159 -28.42 -7.42 -5.29
CA PHE A 159 -29.12 -6.73 -4.20
C PHE A 159 -28.42 -5.44 -3.80
N LEU A 160 -27.08 -5.48 -3.62
CA LEU A 160 -26.31 -4.30 -3.22
C LEU A 160 -26.29 -3.27 -4.35
N LYS A 161 -26.09 -3.70 -5.61
CA LYS A 161 -26.17 -2.83 -6.78
C LYS A 161 -27.53 -2.13 -6.87
N GLU A 162 -28.63 -2.88 -6.82
CA GLU A 162 -29.98 -2.32 -6.89
C GLU A 162 -30.27 -1.36 -5.72
N LEU A 163 -29.77 -1.67 -4.53
CA LEU A 163 -29.94 -0.82 -3.35
C LEU A 163 -29.28 0.55 -3.53
N TYR A 164 -28.05 0.59 -4.03
CA TYR A 164 -27.33 1.84 -4.26
C TYR A 164 -27.88 2.61 -5.46
N VAL A 165 -28.14 1.94 -6.59
CA VAL A 165 -28.67 2.57 -7.81
C VAL A 165 -30.05 3.20 -7.57
N ASN A 166 -30.89 2.59 -6.73
CA ASN A 166 -32.24 3.10 -6.45
C ASN A 166 -32.29 4.09 -5.29
N THR A 167 -31.17 4.38 -4.63
CA THR A 167 -31.11 5.36 -3.54
C THR A 167 -30.53 6.66 -4.08
N THR A 168 -31.33 7.73 -4.01
CA THR A 168 -30.90 9.08 -4.42
C THR A 168 -29.64 9.49 -3.64
N ASP A 169 -28.69 10.10 -4.35
CA ASP A 169 -27.43 10.64 -3.80
C ASP A 169 -26.47 9.58 -3.17
N ALA A 170 -26.74 8.27 -3.33
CA ALA A 170 -25.97 7.23 -2.66
C ALA A 170 -24.50 7.14 -3.11
N PHE A 171 -24.24 7.37 -4.40
CA PHE A 171 -22.89 7.36 -4.95
C PHE A 171 -22.15 8.63 -4.56
N GLU A 172 -22.78 9.80 -4.67
CA GLU A 172 -22.22 11.08 -4.25
C GLU A 172 -21.83 11.06 -2.76
N VAL A 173 -22.71 10.59 -1.88
CA VAL A 173 -22.41 10.44 -0.45
C VAL A 173 -21.26 9.47 -0.22
N THR A 174 -21.17 8.40 -1.01
CA THR A 174 -20.06 7.43 -0.89
C THR A 174 -18.72 8.07 -1.26
N GLU A 175 -18.69 8.92 -2.29
CA GLU A 175 -17.47 9.59 -2.74
C GLU A 175 -17.06 10.76 -1.84
N GLU A 176 -18.02 11.54 -1.33
CA GLU A 176 -17.75 12.75 -0.55
C GLU A 176 -17.55 12.49 0.95
N GLU A 177 -18.29 11.52 1.52
CA GLU A 177 -18.35 11.28 2.97
C GLU A 177 -17.81 9.91 3.40
N CYS A 178 -17.73 8.95 2.48
CA CYS A 178 -17.27 7.59 2.75
C CYS A 178 -15.93 7.29 2.06
N GLN A 179 -15.59 6.00 2.02
CA GLN A 179 -14.37 5.53 1.41
C GLN A 179 -14.66 4.33 0.51
N PHE A 180 -14.06 4.36 -0.69
CA PHE A 180 -14.02 3.25 -1.63
C PHE A 180 -12.62 2.67 -1.70
N PHE A 181 -12.53 1.34 -1.73
CA PHE A 181 -11.28 0.58 -1.82
C PHE A 181 -11.28 -0.25 -3.11
N PRO A 182 -10.68 0.25 -4.20
CA PRO A 182 -10.64 -0.47 -5.47
C PRO A 182 -9.70 -1.67 -5.45
N TYR A 183 -8.79 -1.76 -4.47
CA TYR A 183 -7.71 -2.75 -4.41
C TYR A 183 -7.02 -2.95 -5.77
N LYS A 184 -7.03 -4.18 -6.33
CA LYS A 184 -6.39 -4.50 -7.61
C LYS A 184 -7.41 -4.56 -8.74
N THR A 185 -8.21 -3.52 -8.89
CA THR A 185 -9.19 -3.36 -9.97
C THR A 185 -8.93 -2.08 -10.76
N ASP A 186 -9.65 -1.94 -11.86
CA ASP A 186 -9.73 -0.78 -12.75
C ASP A 186 -10.85 0.20 -12.35
N PHE A 187 -11.56 -0.03 -11.24
CA PHE A 187 -12.64 0.82 -10.78
C PHE A 187 -12.12 2.09 -10.09
N GLU A 188 -12.67 3.25 -10.43
CA GLU A 188 -12.32 4.52 -9.75
C GLU A 188 -13.31 4.82 -8.62
N SER A 189 -14.57 4.40 -8.74
CA SER A 189 -15.63 4.60 -7.74
C SER A 189 -16.51 3.36 -7.48
N LEU A 190 -17.39 3.46 -6.48
CA LEU A 190 -18.43 2.46 -6.24
C LEU A 190 -19.44 2.40 -7.39
N GLU A 191 -19.73 3.54 -8.02
CA GLU A 191 -20.61 3.61 -9.19
C GLU A 191 -20.01 2.82 -10.36
N ASP A 192 -18.71 3.01 -10.64
CA ASP A 192 -18.00 2.23 -11.66
C ASP A 192 -18.05 0.73 -11.38
N ALA A 193 -17.82 0.35 -10.11
CA ALA A 193 -17.88 -1.05 -9.69
C ALA A 193 -19.27 -1.66 -9.88
N PHE A 194 -20.35 -0.93 -9.61
CA PHE A 194 -21.72 -1.41 -9.85
C PHE A 194 -22.19 -1.31 -11.30
N ASN A 195 -21.46 -0.57 -12.14
CA ASN A 195 -21.71 -0.46 -13.58
C ASN A 195 -20.96 -1.51 -14.42
N MET A 196 -20.30 -2.49 -13.81
CA MET A 196 -19.71 -3.61 -14.55
C MET A 196 -20.79 -4.48 -15.24
N THR A 197 -20.37 -5.20 -16.30
CA THR A 197 -21.26 -6.11 -17.03
C THR A 197 -21.73 -7.27 -16.14
N ASP A 198 -22.93 -7.78 -16.40
CA ASP A 198 -23.45 -8.95 -15.66
C ASP A 198 -22.52 -10.16 -15.80
N ASP A 199 -21.87 -10.33 -16.95
CA ASP A 199 -20.91 -11.40 -17.19
C ASP A 199 -19.70 -11.29 -16.25
N ARG A 200 -19.16 -10.07 -16.08
CA ARG A 200 -18.05 -9.78 -15.16
C ARG A 200 -18.46 -9.90 -13.69
N ALA A 201 -19.64 -9.39 -13.34
CA ALA A 201 -20.18 -9.49 -11.98
C ALA A 201 -20.37 -10.95 -11.52
N HIS A 202 -20.62 -11.87 -12.46
CA HIS A 202 -20.81 -13.29 -12.18
C HIS A 202 -19.59 -14.16 -12.48
N PHE A 203 -18.41 -13.55 -12.71
CA PHE A 203 -17.16 -14.24 -13.00
C PHE A 203 -17.27 -15.27 -14.15
N LYS A 204 -17.98 -14.92 -15.23
CA LYS A 204 -18.05 -15.80 -16.42
C LYS A 204 -16.66 -16.00 -17.03
N GLU A 205 -16.50 -17.14 -17.71
CA GLU A 205 -15.22 -17.51 -18.31
C GLU A 205 -14.74 -16.43 -19.30
N GLY A 206 -13.51 -15.95 -19.11
CA GLY A 206 -12.89 -14.91 -19.94
C GLY A 206 -12.97 -13.49 -19.35
N GLU A 207 -13.77 -13.28 -18.31
CA GLU A 207 -13.88 -11.99 -17.62
C GLU A 207 -12.77 -11.76 -16.60
N GLU A 208 -12.47 -10.49 -16.33
CA GLU A 208 -11.50 -10.10 -15.31
C GLU A 208 -12.09 -10.23 -13.90
N THR A 209 -11.31 -10.81 -12.98
CA THR A 209 -11.69 -10.88 -11.55
C THR A 209 -11.69 -9.49 -10.92
N TRP A 210 -12.41 -9.35 -9.81
CA TRP A 210 -12.48 -8.12 -9.05
C TRP A 210 -12.65 -8.41 -7.57
N TYR A 211 -12.15 -7.49 -6.75
CA TYR A 211 -12.37 -7.44 -5.31
C TYR A 211 -12.28 -5.97 -4.88
N PHE A 212 -13.35 -5.45 -4.29
CA PHE A 212 -13.41 -4.09 -3.80
C PHE A 212 -14.12 -4.03 -2.45
N GLY A 213 -13.96 -2.93 -1.74
CA GLY A 213 -14.71 -2.65 -0.52
C GLY A 213 -15.13 -1.20 -0.44
N TRP A 214 -16.06 -0.88 0.45
CA TRP A 214 -16.49 0.48 0.72
C TRP A 214 -17.10 0.61 2.11
N SER A 215 -17.15 1.83 2.63
CA SER A 215 -18.02 2.17 3.77
C SER A 215 -19.37 2.67 3.28
N ASN A 216 -20.43 2.25 3.95
CA ASN A 216 -21.74 2.85 3.81
C ASN A 216 -21.97 3.90 4.90
N CYS A 217 -22.15 5.16 4.50
CA CYS A 217 -22.54 6.27 5.40
C CYS A 217 -23.98 6.74 5.14
N HIS A 218 -24.68 6.21 4.12
CA HIS A 218 -26.01 6.68 3.76
C HIS A 218 -27.08 6.08 4.70
N PRO A 219 -27.87 6.90 5.42
CA PRO A 219 -28.78 6.43 6.47
C PRO A 219 -29.91 5.52 5.95
N ASP A 220 -30.43 5.76 4.76
CA ASP A 220 -31.50 4.92 4.17
C ASP A 220 -30.99 3.53 3.79
N ILE A 221 -29.78 3.46 3.21
CA ILE A 221 -29.10 2.19 2.91
C ILE A 221 -28.82 1.45 4.22
N SER A 222 -28.27 2.13 5.23
CA SER A 222 -28.04 1.54 6.56
C SER A 222 -29.34 0.96 7.12
N THR A 223 -30.45 1.70 7.03
CA THR A 223 -31.76 1.24 7.50
C THR A 223 -32.22 -0.03 6.79
N ILE A 224 -31.94 -0.18 5.49
CA ILE A 224 -32.30 -1.38 4.72
C ILE A 224 -31.36 -2.54 5.09
N LEU A 225 -30.05 -2.33 5.12
CA LEU A 225 -29.08 -3.36 5.46
C LEU A 225 -29.34 -3.92 6.87
N ARG A 226 -29.62 -3.04 7.85
CA ARG A 226 -29.90 -3.40 9.26
C ARG A 226 -31.22 -4.15 9.48
N LYS A 227 -32.07 -4.31 8.46
CA LYS A 227 -33.19 -5.27 8.50
C LYS A 227 -32.72 -6.72 8.35
N HIS A 228 -31.54 -6.92 7.78
CA HIS A 228 -31.03 -8.24 7.41
C HIS A 228 -29.95 -8.79 8.34
N TYR A 229 -29.31 -7.93 9.11
CA TYR A 229 -28.34 -8.31 10.13
C TYR A 229 -28.46 -7.41 11.36
N ASN A 230 -28.02 -7.91 12.50
CA ASN A 230 -28.10 -7.21 13.78
C ASN A 230 -26.70 -7.01 14.37
N ARG A 231 -26.60 -6.19 15.41
CA ARG A 231 -25.40 -6.15 16.25
C ARG A 231 -25.07 -7.56 16.78
N PRO A 232 -23.82 -8.05 16.68
CA PRO A 232 -23.45 -9.35 17.21
C PRO A 232 -23.76 -9.48 18.71
N TYR A 233 -24.30 -10.63 19.12
CA TYR A 233 -24.85 -10.84 20.47
C TYR A 233 -23.79 -10.81 21.58
N PHE A 234 -22.53 -11.07 21.23
CA PHE A 234 -21.42 -11.18 22.19
C PHE A 234 -20.78 -9.81 22.52
N LEU A 235 -21.10 -8.75 21.77
CA LEU A 235 -20.52 -7.44 22.01
C LEU A 235 -21.04 -6.82 23.33
N PRO A 236 -20.20 -6.10 24.11
CA PRO A 236 -20.55 -5.52 25.41
C PRO A 236 -21.81 -4.64 25.36
N ASN A 237 -22.79 -4.77 26.26
CA ASN A 237 -24.08 -4.06 26.11
C ASN A 237 -23.99 -2.51 26.05
N ASP A 238 -22.94 -1.96 26.64
CA ASP A 238 -22.58 -0.54 26.64
C ASP A 238 -21.75 -0.13 25.42
N SER A 239 -21.40 -1.07 24.53
CA SER A 239 -20.66 -0.77 23.31
C SER A 239 -21.58 -0.20 22.23
N GLU A 240 -21.15 0.89 21.62
CA GLU A 240 -21.77 1.43 20.43
C GLU A 240 -21.21 0.72 19.19
N SER A 241 -22.03 0.58 18.15
CA SER A 241 -21.53 0.20 16.82
C SER A 241 -21.29 1.48 16.04
N SER A 242 -20.24 1.51 15.23
CA SER A 242 -20.09 2.60 14.26
C SER A 242 -21.35 2.72 13.41
N SER A 243 -21.72 3.95 13.07
CA SER A 243 -22.78 4.21 12.09
C SER A 243 -22.41 3.74 10.69
N LEU A 244 -21.12 3.44 10.48
CA LEU A 244 -20.56 2.97 9.23
C LEU A 244 -20.58 1.44 9.15
N ASP A 245 -20.99 0.95 7.99
CA ASP A 245 -20.88 -0.45 7.62
C ASP A 245 -19.75 -0.61 6.60
N TRP A 246 -18.74 -1.42 6.92
CA TRP A 246 -17.70 -1.79 5.96
C TRP A 246 -18.13 -3.03 5.18
N ILE A 247 -18.26 -2.89 3.87
CA ILE A 247 -18.66 -3.98 2.99
C ILE A 247 -17.48 -4.29 2.07
N PHE A 248 -17.16 -5.58 1.93
CA PHE A 248 -16.16 -6.03 0.97
C PHE A 248 -16.71 -7.19 0.16
N MET A 249 -16.43 -7.19 -1.13
CA MET A 249 -16.86 -8.27 -2.00
C MET A 249 -15.97 -8.48 -3.21
N GLY A 250 -15.96 -9.73 -3.68
CA GLY A 250 -15.17 -10.11 -4.84
C GLY A 250 -15.04 -11.60 -5.07
N GLY A 251 -14.32 -11.91 -6.13
CA GLY A 251 -14.04 -13.26 -6.60
C GLY A 251 -12.79 -13.83 -5.96
N SER A 252 -12.45 -15.06 -6.38
CA SER A 252 -11.26 -15.72 -5.87
C SER A 252 -9.99 -14.98 -6.26
N GLY A 253 -9.05 -14.92 -5.32
CA GLY A 253 -7.76 -14.29 -5.51
C GLY A 253 -7.34 -13.50 -4.28
N LEU A 254 -6.42 -12.57 -4.52
CA LEU A 254 -5.93 -11.66 -3.50
C LEU A 254 -7.01 -10.62 -3.19
N GLY A 255 -7.36 -10.49 -1.91
CA GLY A 255 -8.24 -9.43 -1.44
C GLY A 255 -7.43 -8.21 -1.01
N ALA A 256 -7.65 -7.77 0.23
CA ALA A 256 -6.85 -6.73 0.84
C ALA A 256 -5.37 -7.15 0.98
N PHE A 257 -4.46 -6.26 0.57
CA PHE A 257 -3.02 -6.39 0.77
C PHE A 257 -2.65 -6.32 2.26
N ILE A 258 -1.39 -6.58 2.60
CA ILE A 258 -0.91 -6.46 3.98
C ILE A 258 -0.94 -4.99 4.43
N HIS A 259 -1.68 -4.67 5.48
CA HIS A 259 -1.78 -3.33 6.05
C HIS A 259 -2.23 -3.36 7.51
N LEU A 260 -2.10 -2.21 8.18
CA LEU A 260 -2.84 -1.88 9.40
C LEU A 260 -3.98 -0.94 9.03
N ASP A 261 -5.06 -1.03 9.80
CA ASP A 261 -6.10 0.00 9.77
C ASP A 261 -5.79 1.09 10.79
N TYR A 262 -6.40 2.26 10.59
CA TYR A 262 -6.30 3.41 11.50
C TYR A 262 -7.69 3.89 11.92
N VAL A 263 -8.54 2.93 12.28
CA VAL A 263 -9.94 3.14 12.71
C VAL A 263 -10.07 3.38 14.21
N GLN A 264 -8.97 3.25 14.97
CA GLN A 264 -8.80 3.50 16.42
C GLN A 264 -9.60 2.59 17.35
N ARG A 265 -10.50 1.78 16.81
CA ARG A 265 -11.45 0.96 17.53
C ARG A 265 -11.33 -0.49 17.05
N PRO A 266 -11.57 -1.50 17.91
CA PRO A 266 -11.60 -2.90 17.48
C PRO A 266 -12.74 -3.14 16.48
N SER A 267 -12.54 -4.08 15.55
CA SER A 267 -13.51 -4.36 14.49
C SER A 267 -13.99 -5.80 14.52
N TRP A 268 -15.19 -6.01 14.00
CA TRP A 268 -15.70 -7.33 13.67
C TRP A 268 -16.11 -7.36 12.20
N GLN A 269 -15.96 -8.53 11.56
CA GLN A 269 -16.39 -8.76 10.18
C GLN A 269 -17.07 -10.11 10.05
N ALA A 270 -18.34 -10.08 9.64
CA ALA A 270 -19.13 -11.26 9.33
C ALA A 270 -18.94 -11.70 7.87
N GLN A 271 -18.74 -12.99 7.65
CA GLN A 271 -18.71 -13.57 6.31
C GLN A 271 -20.12 -13.94 5.86
N ILE A 272 -20.68 -13.14 4.97
CA ILE A 272 -22.07 -13.25 4.51
C ILE A 272 -22.23 -14.30 3.41
N SER A 273 -21.28 -14.34 2.49
CA SER A 273 -21.23 -15.27 1.37
C SER A 273 -19.78 -15.66 1.09
N GLY A 274 -19.54 -16.88 0.61
CA GLY A 274 -18.20 -17.36 0.26
C GLY A 274 -17.31 -17.64 1.48
N LYS A 275 -15.99 -17.62 1.25
CA LYS A 275 -14.98 -17.99 2.24
C LYS A 275 -13.70 -17.18 2.03
N LYS A 276 -13.13 -16.69 3.12
CA LYS A 276 -11.95 -15.82 3.13
C LYS A 276 -10.92 -16.32 4.14
N THR A 277 -9.64 -16.32 3.77
CA THR A 277 -8.53 -16.50 4.72
C THR A 277 -7.92 -15.15 5.04
N TRP A 278 -7.80 -14.84 6.32
CA TRP A 278 -7.01 -13.74 6.83
C TRP A 278 -5.64 -14.28 7.21
N THR A 279 -4.60 -13.56 6.81
CA THR A 279 -3.23 -13.74 7.29
C THR A 279 -2.95 -12.61 8.26
N LEU A 280 -2.72 -12.93 9.52
CA LEU A 280 -2.33 -11.99 10.58
C LEU A 280 -0.83 -12.06 10.76
N VAL A 281 -0.19 -10.89 10.78
CA VAL A 281 1.25 -10.74 11.02
C VAL A 281 1.40 -9.81 12.22
N PRO A 282 2.17 -10.21 13.25
CA PRO A 282 2.42 -9.34 14.37
C PRO A 282 3.24 -8.14 13.94
N THR A 283 3.24 -7.12 14.78
CA THR A 283 4.04 -5.93 14.53
C THR A 283 5.53 -6.19 14.75
N PRO A 284 6.43 -5.43 14.09
CA PRO A 284 7.88 -5.66 14.18
C PRO A 284 8.41 -5.72 15.61
N GLU A 285 7.90 -4.88 16.53
CA GLU A 285 8.31 -4.87 17.93
C GLU A 285 7.85 -6.09 18.74
N CYS A 286 6.96 -6.92 18.18
CA CYS A 286 6.44 -8.11 18.83
C CYS A 286 6.82 -9.41 18.09
N GLU A 287 7.63 -9.37 17.02
CA GLU A 287 8.01 -10.55 16.23
C GLU A 287 8.78 -11.63 17.00
N ASP A 288 9.44 -11.27 18.10
CA ASP A 288 10.18 -12.19 18.96
C ASP A 288 9.28 -12.97 19.94
N ILE A 289 8.06 -12.47 20.18
CA ILE A 289 7.07 -13.05 21.10
C ILE A 289 5.90 -13.67 20.33
N CYS A 290 5.43 -12.99 19.30
CA CYS A 290 4.29 -13.36 18.49
C CYS A 290 4.71 -14.12 17.23
N HIS A 291 3.75 -14.81 16.60
CA HIS A 291 3.95 -15.45 15.31
C HIS A 291 2.81 -15.11 14.36
N SER A 292 3.09 -15.14 13.06
CA SER A 292 2.05 -14.99 12.04
C SER A 292 1.10 -16.18 12.07
N MET A 293 -0.19 -15.91 11.83
CA MET A 293 -1.25 -16.92 11.87
C MET A 293 -2.21 -16.72 10.71
N ASN A 294 -2.79 -17.83 10.24
CA ASN A 294 -3.86 -17.80 9.25
C ASN A 294 -5.18 -18.24 9.89
N VAL A 295 -6.26 -17.51 9.61
CA VAL A 295 -7.60 -17.89 10.01
C VAL A 295 -8.52 -17.89 8.80
N THR A 296 -9.30 -18.94 8.67
CA THR A 296 -10.24 -19.09 7.55
C THR A 296 -11.67 -18.91 8.05
N VAL A 297 -12.29 -17.84 7.57
CA VAL A 297 -13.63 -17.40 7.90
C VAL A 297 -14.58 -17.93 6.84
N HIS A 298 -15.57 -18.71 7.26
CA HIS A 298 -16.58 -19.32 6.40
C HIS A 298 -17.90 -18.55 6.51
N LYS A 299 -18.77 -18.69 5.51
CA LYS A 299 -20.14 -18.18 5.56
C LYS A 299 -20.81 -18.46 6.92
N GLY A 300 -21.24 -17.39 7.60
CA GLY A 300 -21.86 -17.40 8.92
C GLY A 300 -20.92 -17.15 10.11
N ASP A 301 -19.60 -17.22 9.89
CA ASP A 301 -18.63 -16.86 10.92
C ASP A 301 -18.54 -15.33 11.08
N ILE A 302 -18.27 -14.87 12.30
CA ILE A 302 -17.83 -13.50 12.59
C ILE A 302 -16.40 -13.53 13.11
N PHE A 303 -15.51 -12.85 12.41
CA PHE A 303 -14.14 -12.67 12.85
C PHE A 303 -13.98 -11.34 13.58
N VAL A 304 -13.48 -11.39 14.82
CA VAL A 304 -13.17 -10.22 15.63
C VAL A 304 -11.66 -10.05 15.66
N VAL A 305 -11.20 -8.87 15.29
CA VAL A 305 -9.78 -8.54 15.21
C VAL A 305 -9.58 -7.04 15.43
N ASP A 306 -8.56 -6.68 16.20
CA ASP A 306 -8.10 -5.30 16.27
C ASP A 306 -7.13 -5.05 15.10
N THR A 307 -7.66 -4.50 14.02
CA THR A 307 -6.92 -4.23 12.79
C THR A 307 -5.94 -3.07 12.91
N ASN A 308 -5.99 -2.32 14.02
CA ASN A 308 -4.99 -1.30 14.36
C ASN A 308 -3.71 -1.93 14.93
N GLN A 309 -3.77 -3.18 15.39
CA GLN A 309 -2.65 -3.86 16.04
C GLN A 309 -2.16 -5.11 15.29
N TRP A 310 -2.98 -5.71 14.42
CA TRP A 310 -2.56 -6.82 13.56
C TRP A 310 -2.41 -6.37 12.11
N TYR A 311 -1.18 -6.47 11.57
CA TYR A 311 -1.03 -6.40 10.12
C TYR A 311 -1.81 -7.55 9.51
N HIS A 312 -2.62 -7.26 8.51
CA HIS A 312 -3.50 -8.26 7.97
C HIS A 312 -3.63 -8.15 6.46
N SER A 313 -3.80 -9.31 5.82
CA SER A 313 -4.13 -9.44 4.40
C SER A 313 -5.16 -10.53 4.22
N THR A 314 -5.86 -10.50 3.09
CA THR A 314 -6.94 -11.46 2.83
C THR A 314 -6.78 -12.17 1.50
N PHE A 315 -7.19 -13.44 1.48
CA PHE A 315 -7.29 -14.27 0.29
C PHE A 315 -8.69 -14.86 0.18
N ILE A 316 -9.31 -14.72 -0.98
CA ILE A 316 -10.67 -15.13 -1.24
C ILE A 316 -10.61 -16.48 -1.95
N HIS A 317 -11.27 -17.47 -1.34
CA HIS A 317 -11.28 -18.83 -1.87
C HIS A 317 -12.22 -18.96 -3.07
N PRO A 318 -11.95 -19.90 -3.99
CA PRO A 318 -12.88 -20.22 -5.08
C PRO A 318 -14.27 -20.62 -4.58
N GLY A 319 -15.30 -20.28 -5.35
CA GLY A 319 -16.69 -20.59 -5.03
C GLY A 319 -17.64 -19.48 -5.45
N GLU A 320 -18.68 -19.27 -4.65
CA GLU A 320 -19.58 -18.11 -4.77
C GLU A 320 -18.84 -16.79 -4.47
N VAL A 321 -19.44 -15.68 -4.90
CA VAL A 321 -18.94 -14.32 -4.58
C VAL A 321 -18.73 -14.21 -3.07
N SER A 322 -17.52 -13.84 -2.64
CA SER A 322 -17.28 -13.54 -1.24
C SER A 322 -17.92 -12.20 -0.91
N ILE A 323 -18.75 -12.13 0.12
CA ILE A 323 -19.33 -10.89 0.64
C ILE A 323 -19.09 -10.88 2.14
N THR A 324 -18.64 -9.75 2.65
CA THR A 324 -18.46 -9.52 4.08
C THR A 324 -19.02 -8.17 4.48
N ILE A 325 -19.57 -8.11 5.69
CA ILE A 325 -19.98 -6.85 6.32
C ILE A 325 -19.37 -6.78 7.71
N GLY A 326 -18.90 -5.61 8.10
CA GLY A 326 -18.26 -5.39 9.38
C GLY A 326 -18.45 -3.97 9.88
N SER A 327 -18.05 -3.75 11.12
CA SER A 327 -18.11 -2.44 11.76
C SER A 327 -17.15 -2.43 12.94
N GLU A 328 -16.68 -1.25 13.31
CA GLU A 328 -16.02 -1.01 14.59
C GLU A 328 -17.03 -1.09 15.74
N TYR A 329 -16.53 -1.34 16.95
CA TYR A 329 -17.31 -1.24 18.18
C TYR A 329 -16.51 -0.66 19.34
N ASP A 330 -17.23 0.10 20.17
CA ASP A 330 -16.88 0.61 21.53
C ASP A 330 -17.70 1.87 21.87
#